data_AF-A0A933B3T0-F1
#
_entry.id   AF-A0A933B3T0-F1
#
_cell.length_a   1.000
_cell.length_b   1.000
_cell.length_c   1.000
_cell.angle_alpha   90.00
_cell.angle_beta   90.00
_cell.angle_gamma   90.00
#
_symmetry.space_group_name_H-M   'P 1'
#
loop_
_entity.id
_entity.type
_entity.pdbx_description
1 polymer ?
#
loop_
_entity_poly.entity_id
_entity_poly.type
_entity_poly.pdbx_seq_one_letter_code
_entity_poly.pdbx_strand_id
1 'polypeptide(L)'
;MAHAVKAVEQASGNASTAGLQERVAAPAKGLTISRRWTRPTIHPFEEITWELRSATIGNEKGEVVFEQKDVEVPNFWSQLATNVVVSKYFRGALNTPQREKSVKQLIGRVANTIADWGITDGYFATSDDAETFRAELTHLLVNQYGAFNSPVWFNVGIEQPKPQCSACFILSVDDTMESILEWYRNEGMIFKYGSGSGLNVSTIRSARERLAGGGTASGPVSFM
;
A
#
# COMPACT_ATOMS: atom_id res chain seq x y z
N MET A 1 24.64 -8.84 -65.10
CA MET A 1 23.40 -8.48 -65.81
C MET A 1 22.70 -7.44 -64.95
N ALA A 2 23.02 -6.15 -65.09
CA ALA A 2 22.35 -5.16 -65.97
C ALA A 2 20.88 -4.97 -65.52
N HIS A 3 20.40 -3.82 -65.02
CA HIS A 3 20.45 -2.43 -65.51
C HIS A 3 20.10 -1.45 -64.34
N ALA A 4 20.84 -0.35 -64.14
CA ALA A 4 20.58 1.05 -64.58
C ALA A 4 19.73 1.88 -63.57
N VAL A 5 20.30 2.87 -62.85
CA VAL A 5 20.61 4.29 -63.16
C VAL A 5 19.52 5.28 -62.71
N LYS A 6 19.93 6.16 -61.77
CA LYS A 6 19.49 7.53 -61.38
C LYS A 6 18.22 8.14 -62.00
N ALA A 7 17.47 8.85 -61.15
CA ALA A 7 17.15 10.27 -61.34
C ALA A 7 16.81 10.96 -60.01
N VAL A 8 17.49 12.09 -59.76
CA VAL A 8 17.15 13.11 -58.77
C VAL A 8 16.34 14.16 -59.53
N GLU A 9 15.20 14.56 -59.01
CA GLU A 9 14.49 15.76 -59.48
C GLU A 9 13.98 16.54 -58.27
N GLN A 10 14.50 17.76 -58.10
CA GLN A 10 13.97 18.77 -57.22
C GLN A 10 12.84 19.51 -57.94
N ALA A 11 11.72 19.72 -57.25
CA ALA A 11 10.79 20.79 -57.60
C ALA A 11 10.30 21.47 -56.32
N SER A 12 10.72 22.72 -56.19
CA SER A 12 10.25 23.77 -55.30
C SER A 12 8.74 24.03 -55.42
N GLY A 13 8.04 24.31 -54.32
CA GLY A 13 6.67 24.80 -54.38
C GLY A 13 5.99 25.07 -53.04
N ASN A 14 6.01 26.34 -52.65
CA ASN A 14 5.05 27.09 -51.83
C ASN A 14 4.69 26.63 -50.41
N ALA A 15 5.17 27.43 -49.45
CA ALA A 15 4.56 27.61 -48.15
C ALA A 15 3.11 28.15 -48.33
N SER A 16 2.12 27.32 -48.00
CA SER A 16 0.75 27.77 -47.76
C SER A 16 0.51 27.91 -46.26
N THR A 17 0.39 29.14 -45.80
CA THR A 17 -0.21 29.52 -44.52
C THR A 17 -1.67 29.08 -44.50
N ALA A 18 -1.95 27.88 -44.02
CA ALA A 18 -3.30 27.38 -43.80
C ALA A 18 -3.47 27.06 -42.30
N GLY A 19 -4.25 27.92 -41.63
CA GLY A 19 -4.96 27.68 -40.37
C GLY A 19 -4.22 26.94 -39.27
N LEU A 20 -3.76 27.68 -38.26
CA LEU A 20 -3.63 27.15 -36.89
C LEU A 20 -5.04 26.85 -36.36
N GLN A 21 -5.63 25.75 -36.81
CA GLN A 21 -6.68 25.10 -36.04
C GLN A 21 -6.00 24.55 -34.79
N GLU A 22 -6.38 25.07 -33.62
CA GLU A 22 -6.12 24.44 -32.34
C GLU A 22 -6.50 22.97 -32.47
N ARG A 23 -5.49 22.10 -32.53
CA ARG A 23 -5.71 20.67 -32.36
C ARG A 23 -6.20 20.54 -30.92
N VAL A 24 -7.50 20.30 -30.77
CA VAL A 24 -8.05 19.76 -29.53
C VAL A 24 -7.21 18.52 -29.22
N ALA A 25 -6.34 18.64 -28.20
CA ALA A 25 -5.46 17.57 -27.80
C ALA A 25 -6.32 16.34 -27.54
N ALA A 26 -5.92 15.19 -28.10
CA ALA A 26 -6.57 13.93 -27.80
C ALA A 26 -6.64 13.76 -26.27
N PRO A 27 -7.75 13.26 -25.70
CA PRO A 27 -7.88 13.13 -24.26
C PRO A 27 -6.68 12.36 -23.71
N ALA A 28 -6.01 12.95 -22.73
CA ALA A 28 -4.85 12.34 -22.11
C ALA A 28 -5.24 10.95 -21.60
N LYS A 29 -4.44 9.94 -21.95
CA LYS A 29 -4.70 8.55 -21.56
C LYS A 29 -4.45 8.43 -20.06
N GLY A 30 -5.49 8.41 -19.24
CA GLY A 30 -5.39 8.26 -17.78
C GLY A 30 -6.62 8.81 -17.04
N LEU A 31 -6.63 8.65 -15.73
CA LEU A 31 -7.66 9.17 -14.84
C LEU A 31 -7.47 10.68 -14.64
N THR A 32 -8.55 11.43 -14.87
CA THR A 32 -8.68 12.82 -14.42
C THR A 32 -9.27 12.83 -13.01
N ILE A 33 -8.62 13.51 -12.07
CA ILE A 33 -9.00 13.50 -10.65
C ILE A 33 -9.55 14.89 -10.28
N SER A 34 -10.84 14.95 -9.97
CA SER A 34 -11.46 16.20 -9.49
C SER A 34 -11.11 16.43 -8.02
N ARG A 35 -10.54 17.60 -7.74
CA ARG A 35 -10.28 18.08 -6.37
C ARG A 35 -11.60 18.37 -5.65
N ARG A 36 -11.78 17.88 -4.42
CA ARG A 36 -13.03 18.07 -3.65
C ARG A 36 -12.80 18.70 -2.29
N TRP A 37 -11.87 18.16 -1.51
CA TRP A 37 -11.65 18.59 -0.12
C TRP A 37 -10.42 19.46 0.06
N THR A 38 -9.46 19.35 -0.85
CA THR A 38 -8.18 20.07 -0.76
C THR A 38 -8.16 21.32 -1.62
N ARG A 39 -7.16 22.17 -1.40
CA ARG A 39 -6.94 23.39 -2.19
C ARG A 39 -5.66 23.25 -3.01
N PRO A 40 -5.63 23.75 -4.26
CA PRO A 40 -4.39 23.81 -5.02
C PRO A 40 -3.31 24.54 -4.21
N THR A 41 -2.05 24.10 -4.32
CA THR A 41 -0.87 24.72 -3.69
C THR A 41 -0.78 24.68 -2.16
N ILE A 42 -1.82 24.22 -1.44
CA ILE A 42 -1.81 24.06 0.03
C ILE A 42 -1.73 22.57 0.34
N HIS A 43 -0.70 22.16 1.08
CA HIS A 43 -0.60 20.76 1.49
C HIS A 43 -1.66 20.45 2.57
N PRO A 44 -2.38 19.32 2.53
CA PRO A 44 -3.46 19.03 3.48
C PRO A 44 -3.06 19.10 4.96
N PHE A 45 -1.82 18.77 5.29
CA PHE A 45 -1.30 18.90 6.66
C PHE A 45 -1.16 20.35 7.16
N GLU A 46 -1.06 21.34 6.27
CA GLU A 46 -0.99 22.76 6.65
C GLU A 46 -2.35 23.30 7.11
N GLU A 47 -3.44 22.61 6.75
CA GLU A 47 -4.80 22.95 7.17
C GLU A 47 -5.16 22.38 8.55
N ILE A 48 -4.26 21.59 9.13
CA ILE A 48 -4.47 20.89 10.40
C ILE A 48 -3.71 21.61 11.52
N THR A 49 -4.38 21.77 12.67
CA THR A 49 -3.73 22.17 13.91
C THR A 49 -3.07 20.95 14.56
N TRP A 50 -1.76 21.02 14.76
CA TRP A 50 -0.95 19.96 15.33
C TRP A 50 -0.55 20.28 16.76
N GLU A 51 -0.40 19.24 17.58
CA GLU A 51 0.11 19.36 18.94
C GLU A 51 1.05 18.21 19.28
N LEU A 52 1.92 18.46 20.26
CA LEU A 52 2.81 17.45 20.81
C LEU A 52 2.11 16.74 21.96
N ARG A 53 2.09 15.40 21.91
CA ARG A 53 1.58 14.55 22.98
C ARG A 53 2.61 13.53 23.42
N SER A 54 2.35 12.92 24.57
CA SER A 54 2.98 11.65 24.94
C SER A 54 2.01 10.51 24.66
N ALA A 55 2.51 9.47 24.00
CA ALA A 55 1.79 8.22 23.83
C ALA A 55 2.23 7.24 24.92
N THR A 56 1.28 6.79 25.74
CA THR A 56 1.57 5.93 26.89
C THR A 56 0.56 4.79 26.95
N ILE A 57 1.05 3.56 27.11
CA ILE A 57 0.22 2.37 27.32
C ILE A 57 0.62 1.76 28.66
N GLY A 58 -0.37 1.51 29.50
CA GLY A 58 -0.21 0.82 30.77
C GLY A 58 -0.70 -0.63 30.73
N ASN A 59 -0.28 -1.44 31.70
CA ASN A 59 -0.86 -2.76 31.96
C ASN A 59 -2.00 -2.70 33.00
N GLU A 60 -2.62 -3.85 33.30
CA GLU A 60 -3.71 -3.97 34.29
C GLU A 60 -3.29 -3.55 35.73
N LYS A 61 -1.98 -3.50 36.01
CA LYS A 61 -1.42 -3.07 37.29
C LYS A 61 -1.10 -1.57 37.33
N GLY A 62 -1.35 -0.85 36.23
CA GLY A 62 -1.04 0.58 36.10
C GLY A 62 0.42 0.90 35.76
N GLU A 63 1.25 -0.11 35.48
CA GLU A 63 2.65 0.08 35.08
C GLU A 63 2.73 0.46 33.60
N VAL A 64 3.61 1.40 33.26
CA VAL A 64 3.82 1.84 31.88
C VAL A 64 4.60 0.77 31.10
N VAL A 65 3.99 0.19 30.07
CA VAL A 65 4.60 -0.81 29.19
C VAL A 65 5.16 -0.21 27.90
N PHE A 66 4.67 0.96 27.51
CA PHE A 66 5.16 1.70 26.34
C PHE A 66 5.02 3.19 26.60
N GLU A 67 6.05 3.95 26.27
CA GLU A 67 6.01 5.40 26.28
C GLU A 67 6.80 5.96 25.08
N GLN A 68 6.23 6.92 24.39
CA GLN A 68 6.95 7.78 23.45
C GLN A 68 6.46 9.22 23.62
N LYS A 69 7.38 10.11 24.00
CA LYS A 69 7.12 11.53 24.22
C LYS A 69 7.30 12.33 22.92
N ASP A 70 6.79 13.56 22.95
CA ASP A 70 6.97 14.57 21.91
C ASP A 70 6.56 14.08 20.51
N VAL A 71 5.42 13.37 20.44
CA VAL A 71 4.83 12.94 19.17
C VAL A 71 3.86 13.98 18.62
N GLU A 72 4.04 14.36 17.37
CA GLU A 72 3.19 15.33 16.68
C GLU A 72 1.95 14.63 16.10
N VAL A 73 0.77 15.05 16.56
CA VAL A 73 -0.53 14.48 16.18
C VAL A 73 -1.55 15.60 15.92
N PRO A 74 -2.60 15.36 15.12
CA PRO A 74 -3.69 16.33 14.97
C PRO A 74 -4.40 16.54 16.32
N ASN A 75 -4.73 17.80 16.64
CA ASN A 75 -5.35 18.14 17.93
C ASN A 75 -6.73 17.47 18.14
N PHE A 76 -7.43 17.15 17.06
CA PHE A 76 -8.74 16.48 17.10
C PHE A 76 -8.66 14.96 17.22
N TRP A 77 -7.49 14.33 17.10
CA TRP A 77 -7.36 12.90 17.38
C TRP A 77 -7.50 12.64 18.89
N SER A 78 -8.09 11.52 19.28
CA SER A 78 -8.19 11.15 20.70
C SER A 78 -6.84 10.65 21.26
N GLN A 79 -6.66 10.71 22.57
CA GLN A 79 -5.48 10.13 23.23
C GLN A 79 -5.36 8.62 22.95
N LEU A 80 -6.48 7.90 22.86
CA LEU A 80 -6.48 6.48 22.50
C LEU A 80 -5.94 6.27 21.09
N ALA A 81 -6.36 7.09 20.11
CA ALA A 81 -5.84 7.03 18.76
C ALA A 81 -4.34 7.33 18.73
N THR A 82 -3.88 8.35 19.47
CA THR A 82 -2.45 8.64 19.65
C THR A 82 -1.69 7.43 20.19
N ASN A 83 -2.16 6.81 21.28
CA ASN A 83 -1.52 5.66 21.90
C ASN A 83 -1.42 4.47 20.93
N VAL A 84 -2.50 4.15 20.22
CA VAL A 84 -2.55 3.02 19.27
C VAL A 84 -1.64 3.27 18.06
N VAL A 85 -1.76 4.45 17.45
CA VAL A 85 -0.99 4.80 16.25
C VAL A 85 0.50 4.78 16.54
N VAL A 86 0.90 5.41 17.64
CA VAL A 86 2.32 5.51 17.99
C VAL A 86 2.87 4.14 18.39
N SER A 87 2.16 3.35 19.21
CA SER A 87 2.70 2.06 19.66
C SER A 87 2.74 0.98 18.57
N LYS A 88 1.81 1.00 17.61
CA LYS A 88 1.66 -0.08 16.61
C LYS A 88 2.14 0.30 15.22
N TYR A 89 1.95 1.55 14.80
CA TYR A 89 2.07 1.93 13.39
C TYR A 89 3.24 2.85 13.07
N PHE A 90 3.75 3.58 14.06
CA PHE A 90 5.00 4.32 13.86
C PHE A 90 6.16 3.37 13.59
N ARG A 91 6.94 3.68 12.56
CA ARG A 91 8.09 2.89 12.14
C ARG A 91 9.36 3.28 12.91
N GLY A 92 10.29 2.34 13.01
CA GLY A 92 11.57 2.49 13.72
C GLY A 92 11.50 2.03 15.18
N ALA A 93 12.65 1.60 15.71
CA ALA A 93 12.77 1.21 17.12
C ALA A 93 12.74 2.44 18.02
N LEU A 94 12.23 2.31 19.25
CA LEU A 94 12.23 3.41 20.21
C LEU A 94 13.67 3.91 20.45
N ASN A 95 13.80 5.22 20.70
CA ASN A 95 15.07 5.91 20.94
C ASN A 95 16.07 5.88 19.76
N THR A 96 15.61 5.54 18.55
CA THR A 96 16.43 5.63 17.33
C THR A 96 16.06 6.87 16.50
N PRO A 97 17.00 7.45 15.73
CA PRO A 97 16.69 8.56 14.82
C PRO A 97 15.65 8.20 13.76
N GLN A 98 15.56 6.92 13.39
CA GLN A 98 14.63 6.40 12.39
C GLN A 98 13.20 6.26 12.93
N ARG A 99 12.98 6.45 14.23
CA ARG A 99 11.66 6.39 14.84
C ARG A 99 10.79 7.54 14.32
N GLU A 100 9.66 7.19 13.72
CA GLU A 100 8.63 8.18 13.39
C GLU A 100 8.16 8.87 14.67
N LYS A 101 8.00 10.19 14.60
CA LYS A 101 7.55 11.06 15.68
C LYS A 101 6.35 11.91 15.28
N SER A 102 5.87 11.81 14.05
CA SER A 102 4.72 12.57 13.58
C SER A 102 3.77 11.70 12.77
N VAL A 103 2.47 11.88 12.97
CA VAL A 103 1.43 11.27 12.13
C VAL A 103 1.56 11.72 10.66
N LYS A 104 2.16 12.89 10.40
CA LYS A 104 2.50 13.32 9.03
C LYS A 104 3.42 12.33 8.33
N GLN A 105 4.40 11.77 9.05
CA GLN A 105 5.35 10.80 8.49
C GLN A 105 4.64 9.50 8.13
N LEU A 106 3.80 8.98 9.04
CA LEU A 106 3.01 7.77 8.82
C LEU A 106 2.07 7.91 7.61
N ILE A 107 1.24 8.97 7.59
CA ILE A 107 0.27 9.19 6.51
C ILE A 107 0.98 9.50 5.19
N GLY A 108 1.97 10.39 5.23
CA GLY A 108 2.74 10.77 4.04
C GLY A 108 3.45 9.57 3.41
N ARG A 109 4.06 8.71 4.22
CA ARG A 109 4.69 7.47 3.74
C ARG A 109 3.73 6.62 2.91
N VAL A 110 2.50 6.41 3.39
CA VAL A 110 1.50 5.60 2.68
C VAL A 110 0.94 6.34 1.47
N ALA A 111 0.46 7.57 1.64
CA ALA A 111 -0.19 8.33 0.57
C ALA A 111 0.77 8.63 -0.59
N ASN A 112 2.03 9.00 -0.29
CA ASN A 112 3.04 9.26 -1.30
C ASN A 112 3.37 7.99 -2.07
N THR A 113 3.64 6.88 -1.37
CA THR A 113 3.98 5.62 -2.03
C THR A 113 2.87 5.15 -2.99
N ILE A 114 1.61 5.24 -2.57
CA ILE A 114 0.47 4.85 -3.42
C ILE A 114 0.35 5.78 -4.63
N ALA A 115 0.50 7.10 -4.44
CA ALA A 115 0.49 8.04 -5.56
C ALA A 115 1.66 7.80 -6.54
N ASP A 116 2.84 7.49 -6.02
CA ASP A 116 4.04 7.23 -6.82
C ASP A 116 3.91 5.94 -7.64
N TRP A 117 3.27 4.90 -7.10
CA TRP A 117 2.87 3.73 -7.88
C TRP A 117 1.90 4.10 -8.99
N GLY A 118 0.87 4.90 -8.70
CA GLY A 118 -0.08 5.37 -9.70
C GLY A 118 0.58 6.16 -10.84
N ILE A 119 1.60 6.98 -10.53
CA ILE A 119 2.41 7.69 -11.53
C ILE A 119 3.22 6.71 -12.36
N THR A 120 3.95 5.80 -11.70
CA THR A 120 4.85 4.83 -12.36
C THR A 120 4.09 3.91 -13.30
N ASP A 121 2.90 3.49 -12.90
CA ASP A 121 2.04 2.59 -13.67
C ASP A 121 1.18 3.33 -14.73
N GLY A 122 1.27 4.67 -14.79
CA GLY A 122 0.58 5.48 -15.80
C GLY A 122 -0.93 5.62 -15.59
N TYR A 123 -1.40 5.62 -14.34
CA TYR A 123 -2.83 5.74 -14.03
C TYR A 123 -3.38 7.15 -14.24
N PHE A 124 -2.57 8.20 -14.14
CA PHE A 124 -3.05 9.59 -14.14
C PHE A 124 -2.92 10.23 -15.52
N ALA A 125 -3.93 11.01 -15.91
CA ALA A 125 -3.92 11.75 -17.18
C ALA A 125 -2.86 12.86 -17.20
N THR A 126 -2.65 13.53 -16.06
CA THR A 126 -1.65 14.58 -15.88
C THR A 126 -0.90 14.45 -14.56
N SER A 127 0.21 15.17 -14.40
CA SER A 127 0.90 15.28 -13.12
C SER A 127 0.06 15.99 -12.05
N ASP A 128 -0.83 16.89 -12.46
CA ASP A 128 -1.75 17.58 -11.55
C ASP A 128 -2.85 16.64 -11.02
N ASP A 129 -3.29 15.67 -11.83
CA ASP A 129 -4.20 14.61 -11.39
C ASP A 129 -3.55 13.72 -10.32
N ALA A 130 -2.27 13.39 -10.50
CA ALA A 130 -1.50 12.60 -9.52
C ALA A 130 -1.31 13.36 -8.19
N GLU A 131 -0.97 14.65 -8.27
CA GLU A 131 -0.84 15.49 -7.07
C GLU A 131 -2.19 15.72 -6.39
N THR A 132 -3.26 15.90 -7.16
CA THR A 132 -4.62 16.00 -6.63
C THR A 132 -5.01 14.70 -5.94
N PHE A 133 -4.73 13.54 -6.51
CA PHE A 133 -4.96 12.25 -5.85
C PHE A 133 -4.19 12.13 -4.53
N ARG A 134 -2.89 12.47 -4.53
CA ARG A 134 -2.03 12.44 -3.33
C ARG A 134 -2.58 13.34 -2.22
N ALA A 135 -2.98 14.56 -2.58
CA ALA A 135 -3.54 15.54 -1.64
C ALA A 135 -4.89 15.07 -1.08
N GLU A 136 -5.82 14.64 -1.94
CA GLU A 136 -7.15 14.18 -1.52
C GLU A 136 -7.04 12.92 -0.63
N LEU A 137 -6.18 11.96 -0.98
CA LEU A 137 -5.94 10.79 -0.15
C LEU A 137 -5.36 11.19 1.22
N THR A 138 -4.37 12.08 1.25
CA THR A 138 -3.79 12.58 2.50
C THR A 138 -4.84 13.27 3.38
N HIS A 139 -5.70 14.09 2.78
CA HIS A 139 -6.81 14.75 3.48
C HIS A 139 -7.78 13.74 4.09
N LEU A 140 -8.20 12.72 3.33
CA LEU A 140 -9.12 11.69 3.81
C LEU A 140 -8.54 10.91 5.00
N LEU A 141 -7.24 10.59 4.93
CA LEU A 141 -6.56 9.82 5.98
C LEU A 141 -6.35 10.65 7.25
N VAL A 142 -5.89 11.90 7.15
CA VAL A 142 -5.60 12.73 8.34
C VAL A 142 -6.88 13.13 9.08
N ASN A 143 -7.96 13.41 8.34
CA ASN A 143 -9.27 13.74 8.91
C ASN A 143 -10.11 12.50 9.29
N GLN A 144 -9.56 11.29 9.16
CA GLN A 144 -10.22 10.03 9.53
C GLN A 144 -11.54 9.75 8.77
N TYR A 145 -11.69 10.26 7.54
CA TYR A 145 -12.81 9.92 6.66
C TYR A 145 -12.66 8.53 6.02
N GLY A 146 -11.46 7.96 6.09
CA GLY A 146 -11.18 6.58 5.73
C GLY A 146 -9.86 6.13 6.34
N ALA A 147 -9.66 4.82 6.41
CA ALA A 147 -8.40 4.22 6.84
C ALA A 147 -8.16 2.92 6.08
N PHE A 148 -6.90 2.64 5.79
CA PHE A 148 -6.51 1.34 5.25
C PHE A 148 -6.47 0.26 6.34
N ASN A 149 -6.48 -1.00 5.91
CA ASN A 149 -6.19 -2.13 6.78
C ASN A 149 -4.74 -2.06 7.33
N SER A 150 -4.46 -2.78 8.41
CA SER A 150 -3.18 -2.68 9.13
C SER A 150 -1.92 -3.00 8.29
N PRO A 151 -1.88 -4.06 7.45
CA PRO A 151 -0.74 -4.33 6.57
C PRO A 151 -0.31 -3.15 5.69
N VAL A 152 -1.25 -2.33 5.21
CA VAL A 152 -0.90 -1.13 4.45
C VAL A 152 -0.04 -0.19 5.28
N TRP A 153 -0.46 0.09 6.51
CA TRP A 153 0.27 0.97 7.42
C TRP A 153 1.63 0.39 7.84
N PHE A 154 1.70 -0.93 8.02
CA PHE A 154 2.93 -1.63 8.44
C PHE A 154 3.98 -1.72 7.33
N ASN A 155 3.58 -1.88 6.07
CA ASN A 155 4.50 -2.31 5.02
C ASN A 155 4.69 -1.27 3.90
N VAL A 156 3.69 -0.45 3.57
CA VAL A 156 3.76 0.48 2.44
C VAL A 156 4.78 1.58 2.71
N GLY A 157 5.69 1.80 1.76
CA GLY A 157 6.81 2.74 1.90
C GLY A 157 7.93 2.27 2.84
N ILE A 158 7.91 0.99 3.25
CA ILE A 158 8.94 0.37 4.11
C ILE A 158 9.54 -0.84 3.41
N GLU A 159 8.71 -1.84 3.12
CA GLU A 159 9.14 -3.08 2.48
C GLU A 159 9.21 -2.86 0.97
N GLN A 160 10.33 -3.27 0.36
CA GLN A 160 10.59 -3.09 -1.06
C GLN A 160 11.11 -4.41 -1.66
N PRO A 161 10.83 -4.70 -2.94
CA PRO A 161 10.06 -3.87 -3.89
C PRO A 161 8.54 -4.07 -3.82
N LYS A 162 8.05 -5.09 -3.11
CA LYS A 162 6.62 -5.49 -3.10
C LYS A 162 6.12 -5.67 -1.67
N PRO A 163 5.57 -4.63 -1.03
CA PRO A 163 5.01 -4.74 0.31
C PRO A 163 3.68 -5.52 0.33
N GLN A 164 3.41 -6.25 1.41
CA GLN A 164 2.10 -6.89 1.61
C GLN A 164 1.06 -5.85 2.04
N CYS A 165 0.06 -5.62 1.18
CA CYS A 165 -0.96 -4.58 1.37
C CYS A 165 -2.35 -5.13 1.74
N SER A 166 -2.50 -6.45 1.78
CA SER A 166 -3.78 -7.13 1.99
C SER A 166 -3.78 -7.84 3.34
N ALA A 167 -4.87 -7.73 4.09
CA ALA A 167 -4.99 -8.35 5.40
C ALA A 167 -5.50 -9.80 5.37
N CYS A 168 -6.17 -10.21 4.30
CA CYS A 168 -6.91 -11.47 4.28
C CYS A 168 -6.50 -12.31 3.07
N PHE A 169 -6.17 -13.58 3.34
CA PHE A 169 -5.87 -14.60 2.33
C PHE A 169 -6.69 -15.87 2.59
N ILE A 170 -6.96 -16.63 1.55
CA ILE A 170 -7.52 -17.98 1.67
C ILE A 170 -6.57 -18.94 0.97
N LEU A 171 -6.18 -19.97 1.69
CA LEU A 171 -5.31 -21.05 1.23
C LEU A 171 -6.13 -22.32 1.00
N SER A 172 -5.57 -23.22 0.22
CA SER A 172 -6.04 -24.59 0.04
C SER A 172 -4.86 -25.53 0.13
N VAL A 173 -5.12 -26.75 0.54
CA VAL A 173 -4.12 -27.81 0.67
C VAL A 173 -4.58 -29.04 -0.11
N ASP A 174 -3.64 -29.80 -0.65
CA ASP A 174 -3.89 -31.10 -1.25
C ASP A 174 -3.50 -32.20 -0.26
N ASP A 175 -4.04 -33.40 -0.43
CA ASP A 175 -3.81 -34.55 0.46
C ASP A 175 -2.44 -35.22 0.21
N THR A 176 -1.38 -34.43 0.29
CA THR A 176 0.03 -34.81 0.15
C THR A 176 0.85 -34.09 1.21
N MET A 177 1.97 -34.69 1.63
CA MET A 177 2.77 -34.06 2.69
C MET A 177 3.48 -32.80 2.21
N GLU A 178 3.86 -32.78 0.94
CA GLU A 178 4.45 -31.62 0.27
C GLU A 178 3.50 -30.42 0.30
N SER A 179 2.22 -30.62 -0.04
CA SER A 179 1.22 -29.54 -0.02
C SER A 179 0.92 -29.05 1.40
N ILE A 180 0.86 -29.95 2.38
CA ILE A 180 0.65 -29.60 3.80
C ILE A 180 1.82 -28.77 4.35
N LEU A 181 3.06 -29.16 4.06
CA LEU A 181 4.24 -28.41 4.50
C LEU A 181 4.37 -27.06 3.78
N GLU A 182 4.03 -27.00 2.49
CA GLU A 182 4.02 -25.73 1.75
C GLU A 182 2.92 -24.79 2.25
N TRP A 183 1.78 -25.30 2.70
CA TRP A 183 0.77 -24.50 3.38
C TRP A 183 1.35 -23.80 4.62
N TYR A 184 1.98 -24.53 5.55
CA TYR A 184 2.57 -23.91 6.75
C TYR A 184 3.59 -22.84 6.41
N ARG A 185 4.41 -23.09 5.37
CA ARG A 185 5.37 -22.12 4.87
C ARG A 185 4.67 -20.86 4.38
N ASN A 186 3.66 -21.01 3.51
CA ASN A 186 2.93 -19.88 2.93
C ASN A 186 2.18 -19.07 4.00
N GLU A 187 1.49 -19.75 4.90
CA GLU A 187 0.78 -19.12 6.02
C GLU A 187 1.75 -18.39 6.96
N GLY A 188 2.88 -19.00 7.31
CA GLY A 188 3.93 -18.36 8.10
C GLY A 188 4.48 -17.08 7.43
N MET A 189 4.64 -17.10 6.10
CA MET A 189 5.04 -15.91 5.35
C MET A 189 3.96 -14.83 5.32
N ILE A 190 2.68 -15.21 5.23
CA ILE A 190 1.54 -14.27 5.34
C ILE A 190 1.53 -13.60 6.71
N PHE A 191 1.72 -14.37 7.78
CA PHE A 191 1.74 -13.87 9.16
C PHE A 191 2.93 -12.95 9.44
N LYS A 192 4.11 -13.29 8.90
CA LYS A 192 5.33 -12.46 9.02
C LYS A 192 5.08 -11.00 8.63
N TYR A 193 4.26 -10.77 7.60
CA TYR A 193 3.97 -9.43 7.09
C TYR A 193 2.66 -8.82 7.65
N GLY A 194 2.09 -9.42 8.69
CA GLY A 194 0.99 -8.84 9.46
C GLY A 194 -0.41 -9.09 8.89
N SER A 195 -0.56 -10.10 8.03
CA SER A 195 -1.85 -10.51 7.46
C SER A 195 -2.32 -11.84 8.04
N GLY A 196 -3.58 -12.18 7.84
CA GLY A 196 -4.18 -13.45 8.24
C GLY A 196 -4.58 -14.31 7.04
N SER A 197 -4.71 -15.61 7.28
CA SER A 197 -5.21 -16.58 6.32
C SER A 197 -6.30 -17.46 6.92
N GLY A 198 -7.24 -17.88 6.08
CA GLY A 198 -8.06 -19.07 6.32
C GLY A 198 -7.58 -20.21 5.43
N LEU A 199 -7.82 -21.46 5.85
CA LEU A 199 -7.47 -22.64 5.07
C LEU A 199 -8.70 -23.53 4.86
N ASN A 200 -8.85 -24.06 3.64
CA ASN A 200 -9.69 -25.22 3.38
C ASN A 200 -8.89 -26.54 3.53
N VAL A 201 -9.17 -27.31 4.61
CA VAL A 201 -8.57 -28.63 4.89
C VAL A 201 -9.41 -29.82 4.43
N SER A 202 -10.55 -29.60 3.76
CA SER A 202 -11.53 -30.67 3.45
C SER A 202 -10.99 -31.76 2.52
N THR A 203 -9.91 -31.47 1.81
CA THR A 203 -9.19 -32.41 0.94
C THR A 203 -8.35 -33.41 1.71
N ILE A 204 -7.88 -33.07 2.92
CA ILE A 204 -7.03 -33.97 3.73
C ILE A 204 -7.85 -35.17 4.18
N ARG A 205 -7.31 -36.37 3.94
CA ARG A 205 -7.97 -37.62 4.28
C ARG A 205 -8.25 -37.77 5.77
N SER A 206 -9.28 -38.54 6.11
CA SER A 206 -9.66 -38.80 7.50
C SER A 206 -8.59 -39.62 8.24
N ALA A 207 -8.57 -39.53 9.58
CA ALA A 207 -7.69 -40.34 10.42
C ALA A 207 -7.96 -41.87 10.32
N ARG A 208 -9.05 -42.26 9.64
CA ARG A 208 -9.42 -43.67 9.42
C ARG A 208 -8.87 -44.22 8.10
N GLU A 209 -8.35 -43.37 7.22
CA GLU A 209 -7.82 -43.79 5.93
C GLU A 209 -6.45 -44.46 6.06
N ARG A 210 -6.19 -45.44 5.20
CA ARG A 210 -4.91 -46.16 5.14
C ARG A 210 -3.85 -45.37 4.40
N LEU A 211 -2.61 -45.53 4.82
CA LEU A 211 -1.43 -45.00 4.12
C LEU A 211 -0.73 -46.11 3.34
N ALA A 212 -0.12 -45.75 2.21
CA ALA A 212 0.61 -46.72 1.37
C ALA A 212 1.79 -47.37 2.11
N GLY A 213 2.47 -46.62 3.00
CA GLY A 213 3.58 -47.12 3.83
C GLY A 213 3.16 -47.93 5.07
N GLY A 214 1.87 -48.22 5.24
CA GLY A 214 1.32 -48.85 6.43
C GLY A 214 0.79 -47.86 7.47
N GLY A 215 -0.04 -48.35 8.39
CA GLY A 215 -0.72 -47.52 9.40
C GLY A 215 -1.98 -46.82 8.89
N THR A 216 -2.36 -45.74 9.56
CA THR A 216 -3.49 -44.86 9.24
C THR A 216 -3.01 -43.41 9.21
N ALA A 217 -3.74 -42.56 8.49
CA ALA A 217 -3.46 -41.12 8.48
C ALA A 217 -3.74 -40.47 9.84
N SER A 218 -3.14 -39.30 10.09
CA SER A 218 -3.40 -38.51 11.30
C SER A 218 -4.75 -37.77 11.26
N GLY A 219 -5.24 -37.47 10.05
CA GLY A 219 -6.42 -36.63 9.84
C GLY A 219 -6.12 -35.12 9.87
N PRO A 220 -7.05 -34.28 9.40
CA PRO A 220 -6.83 -32.83 9.23
C PRO A 220 -6.54 -32.09 10.54
N VAL A 221 -7.18 -32.49 11.65
CA VAL A 221 -7.03 -31.81 12.95
C VAL A 221 -5.62 -31.91 13.50
N SER A 222 -4.88 -32.97 13.21
CA SER A 222 -3.50 -33.11 13.66
C SER A 222 -2.53 -32.16 12.96
N PHE A 223 -2.96 -31.53 11.85
CA PHE A 223 -2.20 -30.53 11.12
C PHE A 223 -2.67 -29.09 11.42
N MET A 224 -3.58 -28.88 12.38
CA MET A 224 -4.00 -27.54 12.83
C MET A 224 -3.33 -27.20 14.16
#